data_AF-A0A397S4V3-F1
#
_entry.id   AF-A0A397S4V3-F1
#
_cell.length_a   1.000
_cell.length_b   1.000
_cell.length_c   1.000
_cell.angle_alpha   90.00
_cell.angle_beta   90.00
_cell.angle_gamma   90.00
#
_symmetry.space_group_name_H-M   'P 1'
#
loop_
_entity.id
_entity.type
_entity.pdbx_description
1 polymer ?
#
loop_
_entity_poly.entity_id
_entity_poly.type
_entity_poly.pdbx_seq_one_letter_code
_entity_poly.pdbx_strand_id
1 'polypeptide(L)' 'MKYLLFTVIICIIYALTGAIASPIDNARSTVPNCVSGGQRCNTNIDCCNKVCFRKYCLATII' A
#
# COMPACT_ATOMS: atom_id res chain seq x y z
N MET A 1 39.01 -7.20 25.82
CA MET A 1 37.73 -6.56 26.25
C MET A 1 37.17 -5.53 25.26
N LYS A 2 37.96 -5.02 24.30
CA LYS A 2 37.50 -3.99 23.34
C LYS A 2 36.53 -4.52 22.26
N TYR A 3 36.70 -5.77 21.81
CA TYR A 3 35.83 -6.41 20.82
C TYR A 3 34.39 -6.66 21.30
N LEU A 4 34.24 -7.02 22.59
CA LEU A 4 32.91 -7.17 23.23
C LEU A 4 32.13 -5.86 23.24
N LEU A 5 32.83 -4.75 23.43
CA LEU A 5 32.24 -3.42 23.46
C LEU A 5 31.80 -2.99 22.06
N PHE A 6 32.60 -3.31 21.03
CA PHE A 6 32.23 -3.11 19.62
C PHE A 6 31.01 -3.94 19.21
N THR A 7 30.94 -5.21 19.58
CA THR A 7 29.77 -6.05 19.25
C THR A 7 28.49 -5.53 19.89
N VAL A 8 28.56 -5.06 21.14
CA VAL A 8 27.40 -4.48 21.83
C VAL A 8 26.93 -3.19 21.16
N ILE A 9 27.84 -2.30 20.77
CA ILE A 9 27.50 -1.06 20.06
C ILE A 9 26.80 -1.36 18.72
N ILE A 10 27.32 -2.32 17.96
CA ILE A 10 26.73 -2.72 16.68
C ILE A 10 25.31 -3.26 16.87
N CYS A 11 25.09 -4.13 17.86
CA CYS A 11 23.75 -4.63 18.18
C CYS A 11 22.77 -3.51 18.57
N ILE A 12 23.21 -2.51 19.32
CA ILE A 12 22.39 -1.36 19.69
C ILE A 12 22.00 -0.54 18.45
N ILE A 13 22.94 -0.29 17.53
CA ILE A 13 22.68 0.43 16.28
C ILE A 13 21.68 -0.34 15.40
N TYR A 14 21.81 -1.66 15.29
CA TYR A 14 20.85 -2.49 14.55
C TYR A 14 19.47 -2.54 15.20
N ALA A 15 19.38 -2.56 16.53
CA ALA A 15 18.10 -2.49 17.24
C ALA A 15 17.41 -1.13 17.05
N LEU A 16 18.19 -0.03 16.98
CA LEU A 16 17.66 1.32 16.73
C LEU A 16 17.25 1.54 15.27
N THR A 17 18.01 1.01 14.31
CA THR A 17 17.74 1.19 12.86
C THR A 17 16.83 0.11 12.27
N GLY A 18 16.64 -1.03 12.93
CA GLY A 18 15.71 -2.09 12.50
C GLY A 18 14.24 -1.67 12.48
N ALA A 19 13.88 -0.56 13.16
CA ALA A 19 12.53 -0.02 13.18
C ALA A 19 12.13 0.78 11.91
N ILE A 20 13.08 1.07 11.00
CA ILE A 20 12.81 1.80 9.75
C ILE A 20 12.74 0.92 8.51
N ALA A 21 12.93 -0.40 8.64
CA ALA A 21 12.64 -1.36 7.57
C ALA A 21 11.13 -1.68 7.53
N SER A 22 10.30 -0.65 7.54
CA SER A 22 8.94 -0.77 7.01
C SER A 22 9.09 -0.94 5.49
N PRO A 23 8.40 -1.88 4.84
CA PRO A 23 8.15 -1.69 3.42
C PRO A 23 7.53 -0.29 3.30
N ILE A 24 8.14 0.57 2.49
CA ILE A 24 7.49 1.77 2.01
C ILE A 24 6.41 1.24 1.07
N ASP A 25 5.32 0.72 1.65
CA ASP A 25 4.05 0.53 0.96
C ASP A 25 3.63 1.94 0.58
N ASN A 26 4.11 2.36 -0.60
CA ASN A 26 3.76 3.57 -1.30
C ASN A 26 2.31 3.87 -1.02
N ALA A 27 2.05 4.90 -0.23
CA ALA A 27 0.73 5.44 -0.03
C ALA A 27 -0.37 4.37 -0.12
N ARG A 28 -0.60 3.61 0.95
CA ARG A 28 -2.00 3.26 1.27
C ARG A 28 -2.74 4.54 1.65
N SER A 29 -2.72 5.49 0.72
CA SER A 29 -3.79 6.42 0.50
C SER A 29 -5.02 5.56 0.52
N THR A 30 -5.99 5.97 1.33
CA THR A 30 -7.36 5.53 1.24
C THR A 30 -7.94 5.96 -0.12
N VAL A 31 -7.25 5.69 -1.22
CA VAL A 31 -7.85 5.54 -2.53
C VAL A 31 -8.55 4.20 -2.39
N PRO A 32 -9.90 4.16 -2.24
CA PRO A 32 -10.59 2.92 -2.49
C PRO A 32 -10.09 2.44 -3.84
N ASN A 33 -9.46 1.26 -3.87
CA ASN A 33 -8.91 0.66 -5.07
C ASN A 33 -10.06 0.60 -6.06
N CYS A 34 -10.13 1.59 -6.94
CA CYS A 34 -11.33 1.80 -7.70
C CYS A 34 -11.40 0.68 -8.72
N VAL A 35 -12.61 0.20 -8.94
CA VAL A 35 -12.89 -0.95 -9.78
C VAL A 35 -12.77 -0.51 -11.24
N SER A 36 -11.99 -1.29 -11.99
CA SER A 36 -11.73 -1.02 -13.41
C SER A 36 -12.96 -1.32 -14.26
N GLY A 37 -13.01 -0.74 -15.47
CA GLY A 37 -14.07 -1.02 -16.44
C GLY A 37 -14.26 -2.52 -16.68
N GLY A 38 -15.52 -2.97 -16.73
CA GLY A 38 -15.88 -4.39 -16.92
C GLY A 38 -15.88 -5.25 -15.66
N GLN A 39 -15.39 -4.75 -14.52
CA GLN A 39 -15.46 -5.45 -13.24
C GLN A 39 -16.76 -5.15 -12.49
N ARG A 40 -17.15 -6.02 -11.55
CA ARG A 40 -18.41 -5.88 -10.80
C ARG A 40 -18.35 -4.73 -9.81
N CYS A 41 -19.44 -3.98 -9.70
CA CYS A 41 -19.63 -2.88 -8.76
C CYS A 41 -20.97 -2.98 -8.06
N ASN A 42 -21.05 -2.42 -6.84
CA ASN A 42 -22.30 -2.28 -6.10
C ASN A 42 -22.80 -0.84 -6.15
N THR A 43 -21.89 0.13 -6.06
CA THR A 43 -22.20 1.56 -6.12
C THR A 43 -21.35 2.27 -7.17
N ASN A 44 -21.79 3.45 -7.60
CA ASN A 44 -21.03 4.29 -8.53
C ASN A 44 -19.62 4.59 -8.01
N ILE A 45 -19.45 4.82 -6.71
CA ILE A 45 -18.16 5.15 -6.09
C ILE A 45 -17.16 3.99 -6.07
N ASP A 46 -17.60 2.75 -6.29
CA ASP A 46 -16.70 1.61 -6.47
C ASP A 46 -15.86 1.79 -7.74
N CYS A 47 -16.45 2.34 -8.81
CA CYS A 47 -15.81 2.41 -10.13
C CYS A 47 -14.85 3.59 -10.25
N CYS A 48 -13.72 3.42 -10.94
CA CYS A 48 -12.79 4.53 -11.20
C CYS A 48 -13.44 5.68 -12.00
N ASN A 49 -14.32 5.32 -12.95
CA ASN A 49 -15.11 6.29 -13.71
C ASN A 49 -16.34 6.81 -12.92
N LYS A 50 -16.54 6.36 -11.68
CA LYS A 50 -17.71 6.66 -10.85
C LYS A 50 -19.06 6.27 -11.51
N VAL A 51 -19.04 5.31 -12.45
CA VAL A 51 -20.21 4.85 -13.20
C VAL A 51 -20.34 3.33 -13.08
N CYS A 52 -21.34 2.90 -12.32
CA CYS A 52 -21.73 1.50 -12.14
C CYS A 52 -23.01 1.22 -12.94
N PHE A 53 -22.90 0.50 -14.05
CA PHE A 53 -24.01 0.17 -14.94
C PHE A 53 -24.27 -1.34 -14.95
N ARG A 54 -25.52 -1.76 -14.69
CA ARG A 54 -25.90 -3.18 -14.61
C ARG A 54 -25.01 -4.04 -13.69
N LYS A 55 -24.55 -3.47 -12.55
CA LYS A 55 -23.60 -4.08 -11.60
C LYS A 55 -22.17 -4.28 -12.16
N TYR A 56 -21.81 -3.58 -13.24
CA TYR A 56 -20.45 -3.55 -13.78
C TYR A 56 -19.98 -2.11 -13.99
N CYS A 57 -18.70 -1.85 -13.74
CA CYS A 57 -18.12 -0.56 -14.03
C CYS A 57 -18.07 -0.32 -15.52
N LEU A 58 -18.49 0.86 -15.96
CA LEU A 58 -18.42 1.21 -17.37
C LEU A 58 -16.95 1.36 -17.76
N ALA A 59 -16.47 0.53 -18.68
CA ALA A 59 -15.21 0.74 -19.36
C ALA A 59 -15.41 1.91 -20.34
N THR A 60 -14.92 3.10 -20.00
CA THR A 60 -14.91 4.20 -20.97
C THR A 60 -14.00 3.77 -22.11
N ILE A 61 -14.58 3.47 -23.27
CA ILE A 61 -13.84 3.34 -24.52
C ILE A 61 -13.52 4.77 -24.95
N ILE A 62 -12.31 5.25 -24.66
CA ILE A 62 -11.73 6.43 -25.30
C ILE A 62 -11.05 5.95 -26.58
#